data_AF-A0A920RGK0-F1
#
_entry.id   AF-A0A920RGK0-F1
#
_cell.length_a   1.000
_cell.length_b   1.000
_cell.length_c   1.000
_cell.angle_alpha   90.00
_cell.angle_beta   90.00
_cell.angle_gamma   90.00
#
_symmetry.space_group_name_H-M   'P 1'
#
loop_
_entity.id
_entity.type
_entity.pdbx_description
1 polymer ?
#
loop_
_entity_poly.entity_id
_entity_poly.type
_entity_poly.pdbx_seq_one_letter_code
_entity_poly.pdbx_strand_id
1 'polypeptide(L)'
;MVAGKPAFFESSGIGITRIGSSSLGQKNIHQEPSEYRTILTYVGHRAGVKLDLTPEENLQLAAVNQAQENRLSIETTLDQLGLRKQTHLQCRYLSQGQLRRVALGRLWLSGTLLWVLDEPFTALDDNGIADLETLLETHTRQGGMVVMASHRVPLLRDVTINELVL
;
A
#
# COMPACT_ATOMS: atom_id res chain seq x y z
N MET A 1 11.37 -12.55 -25.94
CA MET A 1 12.44 -12.98 -25.00
C MET A 1 12.97 -11.68 -24.39
N VAL A 2 12.58 -11.22 -23.20
CA VAL A 2 12.29 -11.89 -21.93
C VAL A 2 11.01 -11.30 -21.34
N ALA A 3 9.99 -12.14 -21.16
CA ALA A 3 8.87 -11.86 -20.27
C ALA A 3 9.32 -12.27 -18.86
N GLY A 4 9.60 -11.30 -18.00
CA GLY A 4 9.89 -11.56 -16.59
C GLY A 4 8.59 -11.90 -15.87
N LYS A 5 8.42 -13.18 -15.52
CA LYS A 5 7.37 -13.71 -14.63
C LYS A 5 7.22 -12.85 -13.35
N PRO A 6 6.01 -12.55 -12.87
CA PRO A 6 5.79 -12.44 -11.44
C PRO A 6 5.68 -13.86 -10.87
N ALA A 7 6.82 -14.49 -10.65
CA ALA A 7 6.93 -15.70 -9.84
C ALA A 7 7.16 -15.26 -8.39
N PHE A 8 6.09 -15.07 -7.64
CA PHE A 8 6.16 -14.77 -6.20
C PHE A 8 5.03 -15.51 -5.47
N PHE A 9 5.08 -16.84 -5.53
CA PHE A 9 4.33 -17.76 -4.67
C PHE A 9 5.17 -19.04 -4.50
N GLU A 10 6.29 -18.97 -3.77
CA GLU A 10 7.01 -20.18 -3.35
C GLU A 10 7.30 -20.12 -1.85
N SER A 11 6.69 -21.08 -1.15
CA SER A 11 7.00 -21.65 0.16
C SER A 11 7.42 -20.70 1.28
N SER A 12 6.48 -20.36 2.17
CA SER A 12 6.65 -20.32 3.63
C SER A 12 5.38 -19.80 4.33
N GLY A 13 4.32 -20.60 4.49
CA GLY A 13 3.26 -20.32 5.49
C GLY A 13 2.65 -18.91 5.43
N ILE A 14 2.44 -18.37 4.23
CA ILE A 14 2.01 -16.98 4.03
C ILE A 14 0.48 -16.95 3.98
N GLY A 15 -0.14 -16.28 4.94
CA GLY A 15 -1.56 -15.96 4.91
C GLY A 15 -1.85 -14.88 3.86
N ILE A 16 -2.54 -15.21 2.77
CA ILE A 16 -3.10 -14.24 1.82
C ILE A 16 -4.47 -13.83 2.35
N THR A 17 -4.61 -12.58 2.76
CA THR A 17 -5.89 -12.03 3.21
C THR A 17 -6.56 -11.26 2.06
N ARG A 18 -7.69 -11.75 1.55
CA ARG A 18 -8.55 -11.02 0.59
C ARG A 18 -9.65 -10.31 1.34
N ILE A 19 -9.68 -8.99 1.21
CA ILE A 19 -10.66 -8.12 1.85
C ILE A 19 -11.47 -7.40 0.77
N GLY A 20 -12.79 -7.60 0.70
CA GLY A 20 -13.66 -6.85 -0.23
C GLY A 20 -15.12 -7.29 -0.28
N SER A 21 -16.01 -6.35 -0.60
CA SER A 21 -17.45 -6.56 -0.80
C SER A 21 -17.80 -6.73 -2.29
N SER A 22 -18.11 -7.97 -2.70
CA SER A 22 -18.65 -8.37 -4.02
C SER A 22 -17.76 -8.17 -5.27
N SER A 23 -18.09 -8.88 -6.35
CA SER A 23 -17.20 -9.31 -7.45
C SER A 23 -16.51 -8.20 -8.25
N LEU A 24 -15.17 -8.22 -8.31
CA LEU A 24 -14.43 -7.60 -9.41
C LEU A 24 -14.71 -8.45 -10.66
N GLY A 25 -15.34 -7.87 -11.68
CA GLY A 25 -15.69 -8.59 -12.91
C GLY A 25 -14.46 -9.31 -13.50
N GLN A 26 -14.64 -10.56 -13.92
CA GLN A 26 -13.60 -11.35 -14.60
C GLN A 26 -13.25 -10.69 -15.94
N LYS A 27 -12.33 -9.72 -15.95
CA LYS A 27 -11.70 -9.22 -17.16
C LYS A 27 -10.35 -9.91 -17.36
N ASN A 28 -10.17 -10.48 -18.55
CA ASN A 28 -8.97 -11.23 -18.94
C ASN A 28 -7.71 -10.35 -18.85
N ILE A 29 -6.75 -10.82 -18.05
CA ILE A 29 -5.49 -10.16 -17.64
C ILE A 29 -4.44 -9.95 -18.74
N HIS A 30 -4.77 -10.24 -20.01
CA HIS A 30 -3.77 -10.41 -21.07
C HIS A 30 -3.71 -9.32 -22.15
N GLN A 31 -4.51 -8.25 -22.09
CA GLN A 31 -4.67 -7.39 -23.29
C GLN A 31 -4.10 -5.97 -23.31
N GLU A 32 -3.89 -5.21 -22.21
CA GLU A 32 -3.20 -3.90 -22.32
C GLU A 32 -2.48 -3.44 -21.03
N PRO A 33 -1.14 -3.34 -20.98
CA PRO A 33 -0.38 -2.96 -19.78
C PRO A 33 -0.67 -1.54 -19.22
N SER A 34 -1.17 -0.63 -20.05
CA SER A 34 -1.43 0.78 -19.73
C SER A 34 -2.71 0.99 -18.91
N GLU A 35 -3.73 0.14 -19.06
CA GLU A 35 -5.00 0.27 -18.31
C GLU A 35 -4.88 -0.25 -16.85
N TYR A 36 -3.91 -1.14 -16.56
CA TYR A 36 -3.78 -1.76 -15.23
C TYR A 36 -3.10 -0.87 -14.19
N ARG A 37 -2.24 0.06 -14.60
CA ARG A 37 -1.64 1.05 -13.66
C ARG A 37 -2.70 1.93 -13.01
N THR A 38 -3.88 2.00 -13.60
CA THR A 38 -5.03 2.76 -13.12
C THR A 38 -5.81 2.00 -12.03
N ILE A 39 -5.63 0.69 -11.87
CA ILE A 39 -6.47 -0.12 -10.96
C ILE A 39 -5.74 -0.72 -9.75
N LEU A 40 -4.40 -0.66 -9.70
CA LEU A 40 -3.57 -1.36 -8.71
C LEU A 40 -2.52 -0.44 -8.05
N THR A 41 -2.41 -0.52 -6.72
CA THR A 41 -1.25 -0.02 -5.96
C THR A 41 -0.53 -1.17 -5.26
N TYR A 42 0.79 -1.23 -5.42
CA TYR A 42 1.64 -2.25 -4.81
C TYR A 42 2.64 -1.64 -3.81
N VAL A 43 2.74 -2.25 -2.62
CA VAL A 43 3.77 -1.97 -1.61
C VAL A 43 4.44 -3.29 -1.24
N GLY A 44 5.69 -3.46 -1.67
CA GLY A 44 6.49 -4.64 -1.37
C GLY A 44 7.19 -4.60 0.00
N HIS A 45 7.86 -5.69 0.36
CA HIS A 45 8.77 -5.73 1.52
C HIS A 45 9.85 -4.63 1.47
N ARG A 46 10.46 -4.42 0.30
CA ARG A 46 11.33 -3.25 0.08
C ARG A 46 10.47 -2.01 -0.11
N ALA A 47 10.66 -1.03 0.78
CA ALA A 47 9.93 0.24 0.84
C ALA A 47 9.77 0.99 -0.50
N GLY A 48 10.65 0.75 -1.48
CA GLY A 48 10.61 1.45 -2.77
C GLY A 48 10.72 2.96 -2.60
N VAL A 49 11.38 3.40 -1.52
CA VAL A 49 11.63 4.79 -1.15
C VAL A 49 12.99 5.18 -1.70
N LYS A 50 13.05 6.31 -2.41
CA LYS A 50 14.31 6.90 -2.86
C LYS A 50 14.96 7.60 -1.65
N LEU A 51 16.09 7.07 -1.21
CA LEU A 51 16.77 7.51 0.02
C LEU A 51 17.39 8.91 -0.11
N ASP A 52 17.63 9.37 -1.33
CA ASP A 52 18.24 10.67 -1.62
C ASP A 52 17.22 11.81 -1.66
N LEU A 53 15.94 11.45 -1.62
CA LEU A 53 14.82 12.37 -1.64
C LEU A 53 14.22 12.49 -0.23
N THR A 54 13.54 13.60 0.02
CA THR A 54 12.76 13.81 1.24
C THR A 54 11.50 12.92 1.25
N PRO A 55 10.83 12.75 2.40
CA PRO A 55 9.50 12.14 2.46
C PRO A 55 8.52 12.80 1.49
N GLU A 56 8.52 14.12 1.45
CA GLU A 56 7.62 14.91 0.61
C GLU A 56 7.85 14.62 -0.87
N GLU A 57 9.10 14.64 -1.33
CA GLU A 57 9.46 14.35 -2.72
C GLU A 57 9.11 12.90 -3.11
N ASN A 58 9.28 11.94 -2.19
CA ASN A 58 8.85 10.56 -2.41
C ASN A 58 7.33 10.45 -2.58
N LEU A 59 6.55 11.17 -1.77
CA LEU A 59 5.10 11.21 -1.86
C LEU A 59 4.62 11.94 -3.12
N GLN A 60 5.25 13.05 -3.48
CA GLN A 60 5.02 13.75 -4.75
C GLN A 60 5.21 12.81 -5.93
N LEU A 61 6.32 12.05 -5.96
CA LEU A 61 6.57 11.05 -7.00
C LEU A 61 5.53 9.93 -7.02
N ALA A 62 5.08 9.46 -5.85
CA ALA A 62 4.03 8.45 -5.76
C ALA A 62 2.67 8.97 -6.26
N ALA A 63 2.43 10.28 -6.15
CA ALA A 63 1.24 10.95 -6.62
C ALA A 63 1.27 11.27 -8.13
N VAL A 64 2.44 11.20 -8.79
CA VAL A 64 2.55 11.35 -10.25
C VAL A 64 1.83 10.16 -10.89
N ASN A 65 0.74 10.43 -11.61
CA ASN A 65 -0.18 9.48 -12.25
C ASN A 65 -1.35 8.95 -11.38
N GLN A 66 -1.56 9.47 -10.17
CA GLN A 66 -2.77 9.19 -9.37
C GLN A 66 -3.82 10.28 -9.64
N ALA A 67 -4.76 10.02 -10.54
CA ALA A 67 -5.90 10.92 -10.81
C ALA A 67 -7.06 10.57 -9.88
N GLN A 68 -7.22 11.30 -8.78
CA GLN A 68 -8.35 11.13 -7.86
C GLN A 68 -8.83 12.50 -7.35
N GLU A 69 -10.14 12.75 -7.38
CA GLU A 69 -10.77 13.97 -6.85
C GLU A 69 -10.73 14.05 -5.32
N ASN A 70 -10.50 12.93 -4.63
CA ASN A 70 -10.55 12.80 -3.16
C ASN A 70 -9.22 12.41 -2.50
N ARG A 71 -8.06 12.63 -3.13
CA ARG A 71 -6.77 12.35 -2.44
C ARG A 71 -6.53 13.34 -1.32
N LEU A 72 -5.89 12.88 -0.25
CA LEU A 72 -5.30 13.81 0.72
C LEU A 72 -4.21 14.64 0.06
N SER A 73 -4.04 15.88 0.53
CA SER A 73 -2.87 16.67 0.17
C SER A 73 -1.59 15.99 0.70
N ILE A 74 -0.45 16.20 0.04
CA ILE A 74 0.83 15.63 0.49
C ILE A 74 1.14 16.07 1.94
N GLU A 75 0.84 17.32 2.29
CA GLU A 75 1.02 17.82 3.66
C GLU A 75 0.15 17.05 4.66
N THR A 76 -1.13 16.85 4.36
CA THR A 76 -2.03 16.06 5.21
C THR A 76 -1.59 14.61 5.31
N THR A 77 -1.09 14.02 4.22
CA THR A 77 -0.51 12.67 4.25
C THR A 77 0.71 12.61 5.15
N LEU A 78 1.62 13.59 5.10
CA LEU A 78 2.78 13.65 5.99
C LEU A 78 2.39 13.79 7.46
N ASP A 79 1.32 14.54 7.75
CA ASP A 79 0.76 14.64 9.09
C ASP A 79 0.22 13.29 9.58
N GLN A 80 -0.59 12.60 8.77
CA GLN A 80 -1.12 11.26 9.07
C GLN A 80 -0.01 10.25 9.31
N LEU A 81 1.08 10.35 8.54
CA LEU A 81 2.25 9.48 8.72
C LEU A 81 3.11 9.84 9.93
N GLY A 82 2.85 10.96 10.62
CA GLY A 82 3.68 11.46 11.72
C GLY A 82 5.06 11.95 11.27
N LEU A 83 5.19 12.35 10.01
CA LEU A 83 6.47 12.71 9.37
C LEU A 83 6.65 14.21 9.12
N ARG A 84 5.74 15.06 9.62
CA ARG A 84 5.80 16.52 9.41
C ARG A 84 7.12 17.14 9.86
N LYS A 85 7.74 16.60 10.91
CA LYS A 85 9.02 17.11 11.44
C LYS A 85 10.22 16.72 10.59
N GLN A 86 10.07 15.77 9.66
CA GLN A 86 11.16 15.15 8.89
C GLN A 86 11.16 15.56 7.42
N THR A 87 10.30 16.51 7.02
CA THR A 87 10.16 16.94 5.61
C THR A 87 11.42 17.56 5.02
N HIS A 88 12.31 18.09 5.85
CA HIS A 88 13.59 18.68 5.45
C HIS A 88 14.75 17.67 5.39
N LEU A 89 14.54 16.43 5.86
CA LEU A 89 15.57 15.40 5.88
C LEU A 89 15.43 14.48 4.67
N GLN A 90 16.56 14.07 4.09
CA GLN A 90 16.58 12.98 3.12
C GLN A 90 16.22 11.66 3.81
N CYS A 91 15.50 10.79 3.09
CA CYS A 91 15.04 9.51 3.59
C CYS A 91 16.17 8.60 4.11
N ARG A 92 17.41 8.73 3.62
CA ARG A 92 18.59 8.01 4.14
C ARG A 92 18.86 8.22 5.64
N TYR A 93 18.37 9.31 6.23
CA TYR A 93 18.54 9.64 7.66
C TYR A 93 17.36 9.19 8.52
N LEU A 94 16.33 8.59 7.93
CA LEU A 94 15.16 8.13 8.64
C LEU A 94 15.39 6.74 9.24
N SER A 95 14.75 6.49 10.38
CA SER A 95 14.65 5.14 10.94
C SER A 95 13.89 4.21 9.98
N GLN A 96 14.07 2.89 10.15
CA GLN A 96 13.34 1.91 9.34
C GLN A 96 11.82 2.06 9.43
N GLY A 97 11.28 2.35 10.62
CA GLY A 97 9.83 2.58 10.77
C GLY A 97 9.35 3.85 10.06
N GLN A 98 10.14 4.92 10.07
CA GLN A 98 9.83 6.13 9.29
C GLN A 98 9.91 5.86 7.78
N LEU A 99 10.92 5.12 7.30
CA LEU A 99 11.00 4.69 5.92
C LEU A 99 9.79 3.84 5.52
N ARG A 100 9.32 2.96 6.40
CA ARG A 100 8.09 2.17 6.19
C ARG A 100 6.87 3.08 6.06
N ARG A 101 6.73 4.07 6.96
CA ARG A 101 5.66 5.08 6.89
C ARG A 101 5.70 5.85 5.56
N VAL A 102 6.86 6.30 5.09
CA VAL A 102 7.00 6.93 3.76
C VAL A 102 6.54 5.99 2.65
N ALA A 103 6.95 4.72 2.70
CA ALA A 103 6.56 3.73 1.69
C ALA A 103 5.04 3.54 1.61
N LEU A 104 4.39 3.40 2.76
CA LEU A 104 2.95 3.21 2.90
C LEU A 104 2.16 4.49 2.61
N GLY A 105 2.78 5.66 2.72
CA GLY A 105 2.16 6.95 2.42
C GLY A 105 1.52 7.04 1.03
N ARG A 106 2.02 6.27 0.07
CA ARG A 106 1.41 6.15 -1.26
C ARG A 106 -0.02 5.62 -1.24
N LEU A 107 -0.43 4.88 -0.20
CA LEU A 107 -1.78 4.35 -0.05
C LEU A 107 -2.78 5.48 0.23
N TRP A 108 -2.42 6.46 1.06
CA TRP A 108 -3.25 7.66 1.30
C TRP A 108 -3.39 8.55 0.05
N LEU A 109 -2.45 8.43 -0.88
CA LEU A 109 -2.44 9.16 -2.15
C LEU A 109 -2.99 8.32 -3.30
N SER A 110 -3.32 7.05 -3.04
CA SER A 110 -3.75 6.10 -4.05
C SER A 110 -5.20 6.30 -4.42
N GLY A 111 -5.47 6.29 -5.72
CA GLY A 111 -6.80 6.25 -6.28
C GLY A 111 -7.28 4.87 -6.72
N THR A 112 -6.43 3.86 -6.57
CA THR A 112 -6.65 2.56 -7.21
C THR A 112 -7.56 1.66 -6.39
N LEU A 113 -8.47 0.93 -7.04
CA LEU A 113 -9.41 0.04 -6.36
C LEU A 113 -8.73 -1.17 -5.69
N LEU A 114 -7.62 -1.67 -6.21
CA LEU A 114 -6.92 -2.84 -5.65
C LEU A 114 -5.58 -2.45 -5.02
N TRP A 115 -5.38 -2.81 -3.76
CA TRP A 115 -4.09 -2.71 -3.08
C TRP A 115 -3.50 -4.10 -2.86
N VAL A 116 -2.22 -4.25 -3.21
CA VAL A 116 -1.44 -5.47 -2.96
C VAL A 116 -0.29 -5.13 -2.03
N LEU A 117 -0.27 -5.73 -0.85
CA LEU A 117 0.65 -5.36 0.23
C LEU A 117 1.45 -6.57 0.72
N ASP A 118 2.76 -6.41 0.81
CA ASP A 118 3.67 -7.43 1.31
C ASP A 118 4.26 -6.98 2.65
N GLU A 119 3.91 -7.73 3.70
CA GLU A 119 4.21 -7.48 5.11
C GLU A 119 3.93 -6.05 5.60
N PRO A 120 2.75 -5.47 5.34
CA PRO A 120 2.48 -4.04 5.52
C PRO A 120 2.74 -3.53 6.95
N PHE A 121 2.60 -4.38 7.95
CA PHE A 121 2.79 -4.03 9.37
C PHE A 121 4.25 -4.04 9.86
N THR A 122 5.19 -4.59 9.07
CA THR A 122 6.59 -4.69 9.51
C THR A 122 7.20 -3.33 9.79
N ALA A 123 7.92 -3.21 10.91
CA ALA A 123 8.61 -1.99 11.37
C ALA A 123 7.70 -0.80 11.72
N LEU A 124 6.38 -0.98 11.78
CA LEU A 124 5.46 0.01 12.35
C LEU A 124 5.38 -0.16 13.88
N ASP A 125 5.21 0.95 14.58
CA ASP A 125 4.78 1.01 15.97
C ASP A 125 3.25 0.89 16.07
N ASP A 126 2.72 0.79 17.29
CA ASP A 126 1.29 0.58 17.53
C ASP A 126 0.41 1.66 16.88
N ASN A 127 0.86 2.91 16.91
CA ASN A 127 0.16 4.01 16.24
C ASN A 127 0.13 3.81 14.72
N GLY A 128 1.27 3.49 14.10
CA GLY A 128 1.34 3.27 12.65
C GLY A 128 0.52 2.05 12.20
N ILE A 129 0.43 1.02 13.03
CA ILE A 129 -0.46 -0.13 12.80
C ILE A 129 -1.93 0.32 12.81
N ALA A 130 -2.36 1.08 13.82
CA ALA A 130 -3.73 1.58 13.93
C ALA A 130 -4.12 2.52 12.78
N ASP A 131 -3.20 3.41 12.36
CA ASP A 131 -3.38 4.31 11.22
C ASP A 131 -3.60 3.51 9.93
N LEU A 132 -2.77 2.47 9.71
CA LEU A 132 -2.89 1.60 8.56
C LEU A 132 -4.19 0.78 8.59
N GLU A 133 -4.56 0.19 9.73
CA GLU A 133 -5.83 -0.56 9.88
C GLU A 133 -7.03 0.34 9.52
N THR A 134 -7.05 1.58 10.04
CA THR A 134 -8.08 2.58 9.73
C THR A 134 -8.14 2.92 8.23
N LEU A 135 -6.99 3.01 7.58
CA LEU A 135 -6.90 3.26 6.13
C LEU A 135 -7.46 2.07 5.34
N LEU A 136 -7.09 0.84 5.69
CA LEU A 136 -7.57 -0.37 5.03
C LEU A 136 -9.10 -0.52 5.17
N GLU A 137 -9.64 -0.24 6.36
CA GLU A 137 -11.09 -0.23 6.60
C GLU A 137 -11.79 0.84 5.74
N THR A 138 -11.22 2.05 5.67
CA THR A 138 -11.78 3.13 4.86
C THR A 138 -11.80 2.78 3.37
N HIS A 139 -10.68 2.26 2.85
CA HIS A 139 -10.56 1.84 1.45
C HIS A 139 -11.57 0.77 1.07
N THR A 140 -11.72 -0.25 1.92
CA THR A 140 -12.61 -1.38 1.66
C THR A 140 -14.08 -1.01 1.76
N ARG A 141 -14.46 -0.13 2.70
CA ARG A 141 -15.80 0.45 2.79
C ARG A 141 -16.17 1.32 1.58
N GLN A 142 -15.19 1.88 0.90
CA GLN A 142 -15.38 2.64 -0.35
C GLN A 142 -15.46 1.73 -1.60
N GLY A 143 -15.51 0.41 -1.42
CA GLY A 143 -15.56 -0.57 -2.52
C GLY A 143 -14.18 -1.02 -3.02
N GLY A 144 -13.11 -0.60 -2.32
CA GLY A 144 -11.76 -1.07 -2.57
C GLY A 144 -11.53 -2.51 -2.15
N MET A 145 -10.49 -3.13 -2.72
CA MET A 145 -10.02 -4.46 -2.40
C MET A 145 -8.59 -4.41 -1.90
N VAL A 146 -8.28 -5.21 -0.88
CA VAL A 146 -6.91 -5.40 -0.38
C VAL A 146 -6.57 -6.87 -0.48
N VAL A 147 -5.39 -7.15 -1.03
CA VAL A 147 -4.71 -8.44 -0.97
C VAL A 147 -3.42 -8.21 -0.22
N MET A 148 -3.22 -8.93 0.88
CA MET A 148 -1.98 -8.78 1.64
C MET A 148 -1.39 -10.10 2.09
N ALA A 149 -0.06 -10.15 2.08
CA ALA A 149 0.73 -11.17 2.75
C ALA A 149 1.17 -10.61 4.10
N SER A 150 0.81 -11.25 5.20
CA SER A 150 1.36 -10.90 6.51
C SER A 150 1.25 -12.03 7.52
N HIS A 151 2.17 -12.04 8.47
CA HIS A 151 2.07 -12.86 9.70
C HIS A 151 1.10 -12.28 10.75
N ARG A 152 0.58 -11.07 10.54
CA ARG A 152 -0.41 -10.43 11.42
C ARG A 152 -1.76 -10.34 10.71
N VAL A 153 -2.81 -10.76 11.41
CA VAL A 153 -4.20 -10.53 11.00
C VAL A 153 -4.58 -9.08 11.39
N PRO A 154 -5.07 -8.25 10.46
CA PRO A 154 -5.47 -6.89 10.76
C PRO A 154 -6.80 -6.86 11.54
N LEU A 155 -6.95 -5.89 12.44
CA LEU A 155 -8.19 -5.67 13.17
C LEU A 155 -9.14 -4.75 12.38
N LEU A 156 -9.90 -5.31 11.43
CA LEU A 156 -10.87 -4.55 10.62
C LEU A 156 -12.30 -4.88 11.01
N ARG A 157 -13.17 -3.86 11.02
CA ARG A 157 -14.62 -4.03 11.30
C ARG A 157 -15.41 -4.09 10.00
N ASP A 158 -16.47 -4.90 9.98
CA ASP A 158 -17.43 -4.98 8.87
C ASP A 158 -16.81 -5.31 7.50
N VAL A 159 -15.69 -6.04 7.48
CA VAL A 159 -15.07 -6.49 6.23
C VAL A 159 -14.86 -8.00 6.20
N THR A 160 -15.19 -8.61 5.07
CA THR A 160 -14.94 -10.04 4.84
C THR A 160 -13.46 -10.26 4.60
N ILE A 161 -12.79 -10.87 5.58
CA ILE A 161 -11.40 -11.34 5.48
C ILE A 161 -11.45 -12.80 5.02
N ASN A 162 -10.87 -13.10 3.85
CA ASN A 162 -10.60 -14.49 3.45
C ASN A 162 -9.12 -14.76 3.63
N GLU A 163 -8.77 -15.55 4.65
CA GLU A 163 -7.41 -16.00 4.89
C GLU A 163 -7.10 -17.25 4.07
N LEU A 164 -6.04 -17.20 3.28
CA LEU A 164 -5.50 -18.31 2.51
C LEU A 164 -4.12 -18.61 3.09
N VAL A 165 -4.04 -19.63 3.94
CA VAL A 165 -2.77 -20.12 4.46
C VAL A 165 -2.16 -21.04 3.39
N LEU A 166 -1.07 -20.60 2.76
CA LEU A 166 -0.32 -21.39 1.76
C LEU A 166 0.77 -22.26 2.40
#